data_AF-A0A6P0XNV1-F1
#
_entry.id   AF-A0A6P0XNV1-F1
#
_cell.length_a   1.000
_cell.length_b   1.000
_cell.length_c   1.000
_cell.angle_alpha   90.00
_cell.angle_beta   90.00
_cell.angle_gamma   90.00
#
_symmetry.space_group_name_H-M   'P 1'
#
loop_
_entity.id
_entity.type
_entity.pdbx_description
1 polymer ?
#
loop_
_entity_poly.entity_id
_entity_poly.type
_entity_poly.pdbx_seq_one_letter_code
_entity_poly.pdbx_strand_id
1 'polypeptide(L)'
;MVNNQLSVQRVALVIQYQGTHFHGWQRQPNQRTVQEEIENTISSVVNQPVILHGAGRTDAGVHAAAQVAHFDVPGPIPAHKWATILNSRLANDILIASSAQVESTWHARFSATSRRYRYTLYTEKRPNLFVMPFVWHYYQAPLDPALI
;
A
#
# COMPACT_ATOMS: atom_id res chain seq x y z
N MET A 1 1.11 16.04 38.82
CA MET A 1 0.49 15.49 37.59
C MET A 1 1.62 15.00 36.70
N VAL A 2 1.77 13.69 36.52
CA VAL A 2 2.81 13.15 35.62
C VAL A 2 2.32 13.39 34.20
N ASN A 3 2.95 14.32 33.48
CA ASN A 3 2.79 14.47 32.04
C ASN A 3 3.36 13.20 31.40
N ASN A 4 2.51 12.20 31.24
CA ASN A 4 2.85 10.98 30.52
C ASN A 4 2.77 11.28 29.02
N GLN A 5 3.76 12.02 28.52
CA GLN A 5 3.89 12.32 27.10
C GLN A 5 4.21 11.00 26.42
N LEU A 6 3.19 10.37 25.82
CA LEU A 6 3.32 9.09 25.12
C LEU A 6 4.40 9.24 24.05
N SER A 7 5.39 8.34 24.07
CA SER A 7 6.46 8.34 23.08
C SER A 7 5.87 8.10 21.68
N VAL A 8 6.35 8.88 20.71
CA VAL A 8 6.00 8.69 19.31
C VAL A 8 6.79 7.49 18.79
N GLN A 9 6.09 6.54 18.17
CA GLN A 9 6.69 5.40 17.49
C GLN A 9 6.50 5.52 15.99
N ARG A 10 7.47 5.00 15.23
CA ARG A 10 7.37 4.82 13.78
C ARG A 10 6.93 3.40 13.45
N VAL A 11 5.83 3.28 12.73
CA VAL A 11 5.24 1.99 12.35
C VAL A 11 5.36 1.81 10.84
N ALA A 12 6.03 0.75 10.42
CA ALA A 12 6.06 0.31 9.03
C ALA A 12 4.90 -0.65 8.75
N LEU A 13 4.34 -0.56 7.55
CA LEU A 13 3.27 -1.40 7.02
C LEU A 13 3.74 -2.10 5.75
N VAL A 14 3.38 -3.37 5.57
CA VAL A 14 3.42 -4.06 4.28
C VAL A 14 1.99 -4.15 3.75
N ILE A 15 1.77 -3.63 2.56
CA ILE A 15 0.45 -3.32 2.02
C ILE A 15 0.24 -4.05 0.70
N GLN A 16 -0.90 -4.70 0.59
CA GLN A 16 -1.46 -5.23 -0.65
C GLN A 16 -2.65 -4.39 -1.06
N TYR A 17 -2.80 -4.13 -2.36
CA TYR A 17 -4.02 -3.51 -2.86
C TYR A 17 -4.31 -3.88 -4.31
N GLN A 18 -5.61 -3.98 -4.60
CA GLN A 18 -6.13 -4.06 -5.96
C GLN A 18 -6.36 -2.64 -6.49
N GLY A 19 -5.49 -2.17 -7.38
CA GLY A 19 -5.48 -0.78 -7.85
C GLY A 19 -6.66 -0.37 -8.74
N THR A 20 -7.47 -1.32 -9.22
CA THR A 20 -8.50 -1.12 -10.25
C THR A 20 -9.47 0.02 -9.93
N HIS A 21 -9.84 0.19 -8.66
CA HIS A 21 -10.81 1.22 -8.22
C HIS A 21 -10.13 2.44 -7.55
N PHE A 22 -8.82 2.58 -7.73
CA PHE A 22 -8.04 3.67 -7.15
C PHE A 22 -7.42 4.54 -8.24
N HIS A 23 -7.41 5.85 -8.00
CA HIS A 23 -6.67 6.83 -8.78
C HIS A 23 -5.18 6.88 -8.38
N GLY A 24 -4.63 5.70 -8.09
CA GLY A 24 -3.25 5.48 -7.71
C GLY A 24 -3.00 5.53 -6.21
N TRP A 25 -1.72 5.54 -5.86
CA TRP A 25 -1.26 5.58 -4.48
C TRP A 25 -1.50 6.94 -3.83
N GLN A 26 -0.94 8.00 -4.44
CA GLN A 26 -0.81 9.32 -3.82
C GLN A 26 -2.16 10.01 -3.67
N ARG A 27 -2.44 10.59 -2.49
CA ARG A 27 -3.61 11.45 -2.25
C ARG A 27 -3.79 12.52 -3.32
N GLN A 28 -5.02 12.67 -3.82
CA GLN A 28 -5.42 13.64 -4.84
C GLN A 28 -6.81 14.21 -4.50
N PRO A 29 -7.10 15.49 -4.81
CA PRO A 29 -8.42 16.06 -4.56
C PRO A 29 -9.53 15.32 -5.30
N ASN A 30 -10.63 15.02 -4.59
CA ASN A 30 -11.85 14.41 -5.15
C ASN A 30 -11.64 13.04 -5.82
N GLN A 31 -10.60 12.31 -5.45
CA GLN A 31 -10.31 10.99 -6.00
C GLN A 31 -10.05 10.00 -4.88
N ARG A 32 -10.54 8.77 -5.02
CA ARG A 32 -10.23 7.69 -4.09
C ARG A 32 -8.82 7.17 -4.34
N THR A 33 -7.95 7.23 -3.34
CA THR A 33 -6.54 6.79 -3.44
C THR A 33 -6.18 5.89 -2.26
N VAL A 34 -5.18 5.02 -2.46
CA VAL A 34 -4.76 4.07 -1.42
C VAL A 34 -4.21 4.79 -0.19
N GLN A 35 -3.41 5.84 -0.39
CA GLN A 35 -2.83 6.61 0.71
C GLN A 35 -3.92 7.25 1.57
N GLU A 36 -4.92 7.90 0.96
CA GLU A 36 -5.97 8.60 1.72
C GLU A 36 -6.87 7.64 2.51
N GLU A 37 -7.22 6.47 1.96
CA GLU A 37 -7.97 5.44 2.68
C GLU A 37 -7.25 4.96 3.94
N ILE A 38 -5.94 4.69 3.83
CA ILE A 38 -5.14 4.24 4.96
C ILE A 38 -4.94 5.36 5.98
N GLU A 39 -4.64 6.59 5.53
CA GLU A 39 -4.52 7.77 6.41
C GLU A 39 -5.82 8.02 7.18
N ASN A 40 -6.97 8.04 6.51
CA ASN A 40 -8.28 8.22 7.14
C ASN A 40 -8.58 7.12 8.15
N THR A 41 -8.24 5.87 7.81
CA THR A 41 -8.42 4.73 8.71
C THR A 41 -7.56 4.86 9.96
N ILE A 42 -6.26 5.18 9.82
CA ILE A 42 -5.37 5.40 10.96
C ILE A 42 -5.89 6.57 11.80
N SER A 43 -6.24 7.70 11.15
CA SER A 43 -6.77 8.88 11.82
C SER A 43 -8.04 8.61 12.61
N SER A 44 -8.93 7.73 12.13
CA SER A 44 -10.11 7.30 12.88
C SER A 44 -9.78 6.53 14.16
N VAL A 45 -8.65 5.83 14.19
CA VAL A 45 -8.20 5.04 15.37
C VAL A 45 -7.57 5.96 16.42
N VAL A 46 -6.82 6.98 16.00
CA VAL A 46 -6.07 7.85 16.92
C VAL A 46 -6.71 9.21 17.17
N ASN A 47 -7.82 9.49 16.49
CA ASN A 47 -8.56 10.74 16.55
C ASN A 47 -7.71 11.99 16.24
N GLN A 48 -6.77 11.86 15.29
CA GLN A 48 -5.93 12.95 14.80
C GLN A 48 -5.43 12.67 13.37
N PRO A 49 -5.13 13.71 12.57
CA PRO A 49 -4.54 13.52 11.25
C PRO A 49 -3.21 12.76 11.30
N VAL A 50 -2.99 11.85 10.33
CA VAL A 50 -1.74 11.11 10.17
C VAL A 50 -1.26 11.23 8.73
N ILE A 51 0.05 11.33 8.55
CA ILE A 51 0.71 11.33 7.25
C ILE A 51 1.36 9.96 7.03
N LEU A 52 1.05 9.34 5.89
CA LEU A 52 1.62 8.06 5.49
C LEU A 52 2.64 8.26 4.37
N HIS A 53 3.85 7.75 4.58
CA HIS A 53 4.96 7.84 3.63
C HIS A 53 5.19 6.49 2.95
N GLY A 54 4.82 6.38 1.67
CA GLY A 54 5.05 5.18 0.84
C GLY A 54 6.49 5.05 0.34
N ALA A 55 6.92 3.82 0.05
CA ALA A 55 8.22 3.50 -0.52
C ALA A 55 8.32 3.87 -2.01
N GLY A 56 7.20 3.88 -2.71
CA GLY A 56 7.05 4.35 -4.09
C GLY A 56 5.62 4.79 -4.37
N ARG A 57 5.40 5.47 -5.49
CA ARG A 57 4.07 5.80 -6.00
C ARG A 57 3.67 4.78 -7.05
N THR A 58 2.38 4.48 -7.14
CA THR A 58 1.79 3.74 -8.25
C THR A 58 0.72 4.59 -8.91
N ASP A 59 0.62 4.49 -10.22
CA ASP A 59 -0.41 5.18 -11.01
C ASP A 59 -1.80 4.55 -10.83
N ALA A 60 -2.82 5.20 -11.37
CA ALA A 60 -4.19 4.70 -11.35
C ALA A 60 -4.27 3.30 -11.97
N GLY A 61 -5.04 2.40 -11.34
CA GLY A 61 -5.20 1.02 -11.79
C GLY A 61 -4.05 0.06 -11.40
N VAL A 62 -2.87 0.55 -11.03
CA VAL A 62 -1.71 -0.31 -10.71
C VAL A 62 -1.90 -1.00 -9.34
N HIS A 63 -1.66 -2.31 -9.29
CA HIS A 63 -1.73 -3.12 -8.07
C HIS A 63 -0.41 -3.12 -7.29
N ALA A 64 -0.47 -3.49 -6.01
CA ALA A 64 0.72 -3.84 -5.24
C ALA A 64 0.54 -5.12 -4.45
N ALA A 65 1.57 -5.96 -4.45
CA ALA A 65 1.64 -7.19 -3.65
C ALA A 65 2.39 -7.02 -2.32
N ALA A 66 3.17 -5.94 -2.18
CA ALA A 66 3.98 -5.63 -0.99
C ALA A 66 4.50 -4.17 -1.04
N GLN A 67 3.60 -3.20 -1.23
CA GLN A 67 3.97 -1.80 -1.06
C GLN A 67 4.34 -1.57 0.41
N VAL A 68 5.42 -0.84 0.68
CA VAL A 68 5.83 -0.54 2.04
C VAL A 68 5.53 0.92 2.33
N ALA A 69 5.00 1.22 3.51
CA ALA A 69 4.82 2.59 3.97
C ALA A 69 5.11 2.71 5.46
N HIS A 70 5.31 3.93 5.96
CA HIS A 70 5.33 4.18 7.40
C HIS A 70 4.59 5.44 7.78
N PHE A 71 4.22 5.50 9.04
CA PHE A 71 3.65 6.67 9.70
C PHE A 71 4.19 6.75 11.13
N ASP A 72 4.13 7.95 11.68
CA ASP A 72 4.48 8.22 13.08
C ASP A 72 3.20 8.39 13.89
N VAL A 73 3.16 7.79 15.07
CA VAL A 73 1.96 7.78 15.91
C VAL A 73 2.31 7.83 17.40
N PRO A 74 1.66 8.69 18.20
CA PRO A 74 1.74 8.62 19.65
C PRO A 74 0.80 7.54 20.17
N GLY A 75 1.16 6.91 21.28
CA GLY A 75 0.22 6.11 22.06
C GLY A 75 0.60 4.65 22.25
N PRO A 76 -0.24 3.92 23.00
CA PRO A 76 0.13 2.64 23.57
C PRO A 76 -0.07 1.46 22.62
N ILE A 77 -0.64 1.66 21.41
CA ILE A 77 -0.92 0.57 20.47
C ILE A 77 0.40 -0.06 20.04
N PRO A 78 0.66 -1.34 20.33
CA PRO A 78 1.88 -1.99 19.90
C PRO A 78 1.95 -2.05 18.37
N ALA A 79 3.13 -1.75 17.80
CA ALA A 79 3.30 -1.65 16.35
C ALA A 79 2.79 -2.87 15.55
N HIS A 80 2.94 -4.08 16.08
CA HIS A 80 2.49 -5.33 15.45
C HIS A 80 0.96 -5.51 15.39
N LYS A 81 0.18 -4.74 16.16
CA LYS A 81 -1.28 -4.83 16.17
C LYS A 81 -1.94 -3.98 15.09
N TRP A 82 -1.22 -3.04 14.47
CA TRP A 82 -1.79 -2.14 13.46
C TRP A 82 -2.36 -2.88 12.26
N ALA A 83 -1.71 -3.92 11.76
CA ALA A 83 -2.25 -4.72 10.65
C ALA A 83 -3.66 -5.23 10.96
N THR A 84 -3.87 -5.83 12.14
CA THR A 84 -5.19 -6.33 12.56
C THR A 84 -6.21 -5.21 12.73
N ILE A 85 -5.82 -4.10 13.36
CA ILE A 85 -6.71 -2.96 13.60
C ILE A 85 -7.16 -2.35 12.26
N LEU A 86 -6.23 -2.11 11.34
CA LEU A 86 -6.53 -1.49 10.05
C LEU A 86 -7.36 -2.41 9.17
N ASN A 87 -7.05 -3.71 9.09
CA ASN A 87 -7.81 -4.66 8.29
C ASN A 87 -9.27 -4.83 8.74
N SER A 88 -9.58 -4.55 10.02
CA SER A 88 -10.98 -4.56 10.50
C SER A 88 -11.82 -3.38 10.02
N ARG A 89 -11.19 -2.38 9.37
CA ARG A 89 -11.81 -1.09 9.01
C ARG A 89 -11.65 -0.76 7.52
N LEU A 90 -10.58 -1.24 6.89
CA LEU A 90 -10.32 -1.04 5.47
C LEU A 90 -11.31 -1.83 4.61
N ALA A 91 -11.56 -1.31 3.41
CA ALA A 91 -12.29 -2.04 2.37
C ALA A 91 -11.47 -3.24 1.85
N ASN A 92 -12.16 -4.21 1.25
CA ASN A 92 -11.57 -5.48 0.82
C ASN A 92 -10.54 -5.37 -0.33
N ASP A 93 -10.36 -4.17 -0.91
CA ASP A 93 -9.38 -3.88 -1.95
C ASP A 93 -8.03 -3.39 -1.39
N ILE A 94 -7.88 -3.24 -0.07
CA ILE A 94 -6.62 -2.98 0.65
C ILE A 94 -6.46 -3.99 1.78
N LEU A 95 -5.27 -4.60 1.89
CA LEU A 95 -4.90 -5.48 2.98
C LEU A 95 -3.53 -5.08 3.55
N ILE A 96 -3.46 -4.89 4.86
CA ILE A 96 -2.21 -4.74 5.59
C ILE A 96 -1.71 -6.14 5.97
N ALA A 97 -0.70 -6.63 5.25
CA ALA A 97 -0.15 -7.97 5.46
C ALA A 97 0.63 -8.08 6.77
N SER A 98 1.33 -7.01 7.17
CA SER A 98 2.08 -6.97 8.44
C SER A 98 2.35 -5.53 8.86
N SER A 99 2.59 -5.34 10.16
CA SER A 99 3.05 -4.08 10.72
C SER A 99 4.15 -4.29 11.77
N ALA A 100 5.11 -3.37 11.86
CA ALA A 100 6.23 -3.48 12.79
C ALA A 100 6.75 -2.10 13.21
N GLN A 101 7.36 -2.04 14.40
CA GLN A 101 8.08 -0.85 14.83
C GLN A 101 9.41 -0.79 14.08
N VAL A 102 9.81 0.40 13.65
CA VAL A 102 11.11 0.65 13.03
C VAL A 102 11.79 1.82 13.74
N GLU A 103 13.08 2.00 13.47
CA GLU A 103 13.84 3.15 13.98
C GLU A 103 13.23 4.47 13.50
N SER A 104 13.31 5.52 14.33
CA SER A 104 12.82 6.86 13.99
C SER A 104 13.54 7.50 12.80
N THR A 105 14.74 7.01 12.48
CA THR A 105 15.56 7.43 11.32
C THR A 105 15.21 6.68 10.04
N TRP A 106 14.52 5.52 10.13
CA TRP A 106 14.18 4.70 8.97
C TRP A 106 13.05 5.34 8.16
N HIS A 107 13.17 5.40 6.83
CA HIS A 107 12.16 6.00 5.97
C HIS A 107 11.85 5.09 4.78
N ALA A 108 10.58 4.67 4.61
CA ALA A 108 10.15 3.72 3.59
C ALA A 108 10.68 4.01 2.17
N ARG A 109 10.70 5.28 1.77
CA ARG A 109 11.29 5.71 0.49
C ARG A 109 12.83 5.71 0.47
N PHE A 110 13.49 6.31 1.47
CA PHE A 110 14.92 6.61 1.39
C PHE A 110 15.80 5.48 1.90
N SER A 111 15.29 4.63 2.78
CA SER A 111 15.97 3.42 3.25
C SER A 111 15.83 2.23 2.30
N ALA A 112 14.93 2.30 1.31
CA ALA A 112 14.75 1.23 0.31
C ALA A 112 15.86 1.27 -0.76
N THR A 113 16.54 0.15 -0.95
CA THR A 113 17.65 -0.01 -1.91
C THR A 113 17.20 -0.39 -3.32
N SER A 114 16.04 -1.05 -3.45
CA SER A 114 15.48 -1.46 -4.74
C SER A 114 13.96 -1.56 -4.67
N ARG A 115 13.32 -1.58 -5.85
CA ARG A 115 11.90 -1.90 -6.00
C ARG A 115 11.77 -2.90 -7.15
N ARG A 116 10.82 -3.83 -7.04
CA ARG A 116 10.55 -4.82 -8.08
C ARG A 116 9.13 -4.64 -8.60
N TYR A 117 9.01 -4.52 -9.91
CA TYR A 117 7.73 -4.52 -10.63
C TYR A 117 7.60 -5.82 -11.41
N ARG A 118 6.36 -6.26 -11.63
CA ARG A 118 6.03 -7.38 -12.50
C ARG A 118 4.89 -6.93 -13.40
N TYR A 119 5.14 -6.96 -14.70
CA TYR A 119 4.11 -6.83 -15.71
C TYR A 119 3.66 -8.24 -16.11
N THR A 120 2.38 -8.42 -16.41
CA THR A 120 1.86 -9.72 -16.82
C THR A 120 1.05 -9.54 -18.09
N LEU A 121 1.44 -10.29 -19.11
CA LEU A 121 0.74 -10.33 -20.39
C LEU A 121 0.00 -11.66 -20.47
N TYR A 122 -1.24 -11.61 -20.94
CA TYR A 122 -2.03 -12.79 -21.23
C TYR A 122 -2.25 -12.88 -22.73
N THR A 123 -1.81 -13.99 -23.33
CA THR A 123 -1.62 -14.09 -24.79
C THR A 123 -2.61 -14.99 -25.53
N GLU A 124 -3.55 -15.60 -24.80
CA GLU A 124 -4.60 -16.39 -25.41
C GLU A 124 -5.56 -15.53 -26.24
N LYS A 125 -6.08 -16.10 -27.33
CA LYS A 125 -7.00 -15.39 -28.24
C LYS A 125 -8.27 -14.88 -27.53
N ARG A 126 -8.77 -15.64 -26.55
CA ARG A 126 -9.93 -15.26 -25.73
C ARG A 126 -9.45 -14.72 -24.39
N PRO A 127 -10.04 -13.64 -23.86
CA PRO A 127 -9.71 -13.14 -22.54
C PRO A 127 -10.08 -14.16 -21.45
N ASN A 128 -9.38 -14.11 -20.32
CA ASN A 128 -9.69 -14.91 -19.14
C ASN A 128 -10.15 -14.00 -18.01
N LEU A 129 -11.43 -14.14 -17.67
CA LEU A 129 -12.13 -13.32 -16.67
C LEU A 129 -11.41 -13.25 -15.32
N PHE A 130 -10.74 -14.32 -14.90
CA PHE A 130 -10.10 -14.41 -13.58
C PHE A 130 -8.76 -13.67 -13.50
N VAL A 131 -8.09 -13.46 -14.63
CA VAL A 131 -6.77 -12.78 -14.68
C VAL A 131 -6.85 -11.39 -15.27
N MET A 132 -7.92 -11.07 -16.02
CA MET A 132 -8.13 -9.78 -16.67
C MET A 132 -7.83 -8.55 -15.79
N PRO A 133 -8.19 -8.52 -14.50
CA PRO A 133 -7.87 -7.36 -13.67
C PRO A 133 -6.36 -7.10 -13.52
N PHE A 134 -5.52 -8.11 -13.70
CA PHE A 134 -4.10 -8.10 -13.36
C PHE A 134 -3.16 -8.21 -14.57
N VAL A 135 -3.70 -8.28 -15.77
CA VAL A 135 -2.92 -8.54 -16.99
C VAL A 135 -3.26 -7.54 -18.08
N TRP A 136 -2.29 -7.29 -18.95
CA TRP A 136 -2.59 -6.77 -20.27
C TRP A 136 -2.94 -7.94 -21.20
N HIS A 137 -4.15 -7.95 -21.76
CA HIS A 137 -4.55 -8.93 -22.77
C HIS A 137 -3.94 -8.56 -24.12
N TYR A 138 -2.88 -9.26 -24.51
CA TYR A 138 -2.14 -9.04 -25.75
C TYR A 138 -2.14 -10.31 -26.60
N TYR A 139 -2.97 -10.35 -27.64
CA TYR A 139 -3.19 -11.55 -28.47
C TYR A 139 -2.93 -11.31 -29.96
N GLN A 140 -2.43 -10.12 -30.33
CA GLN A 140 -2.33 -9.68 -31.72
C GLN A 140 -1.17 -10.34 -32.48
N ALA A 141 -0.07 -10.65 -31.79
CA ALA A 141 1.09 -11.34 -32.36
C ALA A 141 1.76 -12.24 -31.31
N PRO A 142 2.48 -13.30 -31.74
CA PRO A 142 3.33 -14.06 -30.83
C PRO A 142 4.43 -13.20 -30.23
N LEU A 143 4.71 -13.40 -28.94
CA LEU A 143 5.90 -12.84 -28.30
C LEU A 143 7.07 -13.78 -28.54
N ASP A 144 8.22 -13.23 -28.94
CA ASP A 144 9.47 -13.98 -28.99
C ASP A 144 10.21 -13.82 -27.66
N PRO A 145 10.31 -14.87 -26.82
CA PRO A 145 11.00 -14.78 -25.54
C PRO A 145 12.49 -14.51 -25.67
N ALA A 146 13.11 -14.77 -26.83
CA ALA A 146 14.54 -14.51 -27.05
C ALA A 146 14.87 -13.01 -27.17
N LEU A 147 13.86 -12.16 -27.35
CA LEU A 147 14.00 -10.70 -27.46
C LEU A 147 13.69 -9.95 -26.16
N ILE A 148 13.45 -10.67 -25.05
CA ILE A 148 12.98 -10.13 -23.76
C ILE A 148 14.03 -10.33 -22.67
#